data_AF-A0A5B8HJG6-F1
#
_entry.id   AF-A0A5B8HJG6-F1
#
_cell.length_a   1.000
_cell.length_b   1.000
_cell.length_c   1.000
_cell.angle_alpha   90.00
_cell.angle_beta   90.00
_cell.angle_gamma   90.00
#
_symmetry.space_group_name_H-M   'P 1'
#
loop_
_entity.id
_entity.type
_entity.pdbx_description
1 polymer ?
#
loop_
_entity_poly.entity_id
_entity_poly.type
_entity_poly.pdbx_seq_one_letter_code
_entity_poly.pdbx_strand_id
1 'polypeptide(L)'
;MDTLSLNICASTISNINNFLKRLSSDHTLLIDSFNCPPLNSPGKLATAAGDRHNNGEQPVILTLGKFKIVYKPRDSGIENTLNNICDIINLRKVCPKTLSMGTHLWQRFIENRELASKNDAKDVYRKYGNILALVDFLNINDCHFDNFIVDANNVWLIDPETSFQYFFDDGENFERSIYQTGLLQNPDVVINGLGHTSALTAVTSFFQSFTYPYAINDATENIQVRYERGFSRRTQNYPHYKGQPVPSREYIPDVIEGYADTFIKLKKNHSDIVEYIKIHINIKPRYLVRTTAYYLLVINKIISPNISLNIEEKLPILIDDFLRYPGAHPKFSDLISYETDCLLKYDIPIFHIDVNSRSLFDGNLNEFPDFFPITPIEQIDKYFSRNEEYLQRQQELISRSMNIVYDAA
;
A
#
# COMPACT_ATOMS: atom_id res chain seq x y z
N MET A 1 16.48 -5.32 -29.85
CA MET A 1 15.60 -5.30 -28.67
C MET A 1 14.18 -5.16 -29.17
N ASP A 2 13.25 -5.97 -28.67
CA ASP A 2 11.83 -5.66 -28.83
C ASP A 2 11.57 -4.25 -28.26
N THR A 3 10.69 -3.48 -28.89
CA THR A 3 10.35 -2.15 -28.37
C THR A 3 9.69 -2.29 -27.01
N LEU A 4 9.80 -1.26 -26.16
CA LEU A 4 9.11 -1.22 -24.87
C LEU A 4 7.62 -1.53 -25.00
N SER A 5 6.97 -1.01 -26.05
CA SER A 5 5.56 -1.29 -26.36
C SER A 5 5.28 -2.78 -26.59
N LEU A 6 6.13 -3.49 -27.34
CA LEU A 6 5.97 -4.93 -27.58
C LEU A 6 6.12 -5.73 -26.27
N ASN A 7 7.08 -5.36 -25.42
CA ASN A 7 7.26 -5.97 -24.11
C ASN A 7 6.03 -5.76 -23.21
N ILE A 8 5.47 -4.55 -23.17
CA ILE A 8 4.25 -4.25 -22.40
C ILE A 8 3.08 -5.10 -22.93
N CYS A 9 2.85 -5.14 -24.24
CA CYS A 9 1.78 -5.95 -24.83
C CYS A 9 1.95 -7.46 -24.50
N ALA A 10 3.15 -8.00 -24.68
CA ALA A 10 3.45 -9.40 -24.44
C ALA A 10 3.24 -9.79 -22.96
N SER A 11 3.76 -9.00 -22.04
CA SER A 11 3.58 -9.21 -20.60
C SER A 11 2.12 -9.09 -20.18
N THR A 12 1.38 -8.08 -20.65
CA THR A 12 -0.06 -7.95 -20.39
C THR A 12 -0.85 -9.17 -20.87
N ILE A 13 -0.60 -9.66 -22.09
CA ILE A 13 -1.26 -10.87 -22.61
C ILE A 13 -0.92 -12.09 -21.76
N SER A 14 0.35 -12.26 -21.38
CA SER A 14 0.79 -13.35 -20.51
C SER A 14 0.07 -13.33 -19.16
N ASN A 15 -0.03 -12.16 -18.53
CA ASN A 15 -0.63 -12.01 -17.21
C ASN A 15 -2.14 -12.23 -17.23
N ILE A 16 -2.84 -11.77 -18.28
CA ILE A 16 -4.26 -12.08 -18.48
C ILE A 16 -4.47 -13.58 -18.67
N ASN A 17 -3.64 -14.24 -19.48
CA ASN A 17 -3.71 -15.69 -19.67
C ASN A 17 -3.45 -16.46 -18.37
N ASN A 18 -2.47 -16.03 -17.57
CA ASN A 18 -2.19 -16.64 -16.27
C ASN A 18 -3.35 -16.45 -15.29
N PHE A 19 -3.91 -15.24 -15.21
CA PHE A 19 -5.12 -14.95 -14.44
C PHE A 19 -6.29 -15.86 -14.85
N LEU A 20 -6.58 -16.01 -16.14
CA LEU A 20 -7.68 -16.86 -16.63
C LEU A 20 -7.47 -18.34 -16.29
N LYS A 21 -6.22 -18.83 -16.40
CA LYS A 21 -5.87 -20.20 -15.99
C LYS A 21 -6.11 -20.41 -14.50
N ARG A 22 -5.64 -19.49 -13.65
CA ARG A 22 -5.84 -19.52 -12.18
C ARG A 22 -7.32 -19.43 -11.81
N LEU A 23 -8.06 -18.52 -12.44
CA LEU A 23 -9.51 -18.40 -12.27
C LEU A 23 -10.22 -19.73 -12.57
N SER A 24 -9.85 -20.40 -13.64
CA SER A 24 -10.43 -21.70 -14.01
C SER A 24 -10.03 -22.82 -13.08
N SER A 25 -8.78 -22.88 -12.61
CA SER A 25 -8.31 -23.93 -11.69
C SER A 25 -8.94 -23.79 -10.30
N ASP A 26 -9.12 -22.55 -9.85
CA ASP A 26 -9.51 -22.26 -8.47
C ASP A 26 -11.02 -22.09 -8.32
N HIS A 27 -11.76 -22.12 -9.42
CA HIS A 27 -13.19 -21.75 -9.46
C HIS A 27 -14.04 -22.51 -8.43
N THR A 28 -13.80 -23.82 -8.25
CA THR A 28 -14.49 -24.62 -7.23
C THR A 28 -14.26 -24.05 -5.82
N LEU A 29 -13.03 -23.69 -5.48
CA LEU A 29 -12.71 -23.09 -4.18
C LEU A 29 -13.32 -21.69 -4.04
N LEU A 30 -13.46 -20.95 -5.15
CA LEU A 30 -14.13 -19.64 -5.16
C LEU A 30 -15.64 -19.75 -4.96
N ILE A 31 -16.27 -20.81 -5.47
CA ILE A 31 -17.67 -21.15 -5.15
C ILE A 31 -17.77 -21.40 -3.64
N ASP A 32 -16.96 -22.30 -3.10
CA ASP A 32 -17.06 -22.70 -1.69
C ASP A 32 -16.73 -21.55 -0.73
N SER A 33 -15.75 -20.71 -1.07
CA SER A 33 -15.24 -19.67 -0.19
C SER A 33 -15.99 -18.35 -0.30
N PHE A 34 -16.48 -18.00 -1.49
CA PHE A 34 -17.06 -16.68 -1.78
C PHE A 34 -18.45 -16.73 -2.42
N ASN A 35 -18.99 -17.92 -2.71
CA ASN A 35 -20.19 -18.10 -3.54
C ASN A 35 -20.02 -17.46 -4.93
N CYS A 36 -18.84 -17.65 -5.54
CA CYS A 36 -18.55 -17.18 -6.88
C CYS A 36 -19.53 -17.80 -7.91
N PRO A 37 -20.15 -17.02 -8.79
CA PRO A 37 -21.02 -17.55 -9.84
C PRO A 37 -20.28 -18.46 -10.83
N PRO A 38 -20.99 -19.35 -11.55
CA PRO A 38 -20.43 -20.10 -12.67
C PRO A 38 -19.79 -19.20 -13.73
N LEU A 39 -18.64 -19.61 -14.29
CA LEU A 39 -17.86 -18.83 -15.26
C LEU A 39 -18.54 -18.63 -16.63
N ASN A 40 -19.66 -19.30 -16.89
CA ASN A 40 -20.48 -19.05 -18.09
C ASN A 40 -21.30 -17.73 -18.00
N SER A 41 -21.23 -17.04 -16.87
CA SER A 41 -21.85 -15.73 -16.68
C SER A 41 -21.07 -14.65 -17.44
N PRO A 42 -21.73 -13.71 -18.15
CA PRO A 42 -21.07 -12.55 -18.71
C PRO A 42 -20.30 -11.77 -17.63
N GLY A 43 -19.03 -11.50 -17.90
CA GLY A 43 -18.13 -10.89 -16.94
C GLY A 43 -17.39 -9.67 -17.50
N LYS A 44 -16.87 -8.84 -16.58
CA LYS A 44 -15.95 -7.75 -16.90
C LYS A 44 -14.66 -7.96 -16.11
N LEU A 45 -13.53 -7.78 -16.79
CA LEU A 45 -12.22 -7.66 -16.16
C LEU A 45 -11.81 -6.19 -16.16
N ALA A 46 -11.25 -5.75 -15.04
CA ALA A 46 -10.56 -4.48 -14.95
C ALA A 46 -9.27 -4.72 -14.18
N THR A 47 -8.16 -4.14 -14.63
CA THR A 47 -7.00 -3.98 -13.76
C THR A 47 -7.40 -3.08 -12.60
N ALA A 48 -7.11 -3.48 -11.36
CA ALA A 48 -7.24 -2.54 -10.26
C ALA A 48 -6.22 -1.42 -10.47
N ALA A 49 -6.48 -0.22 -9.93
CA ALA A 49 -5.47 0.82 -9.89
C ALA A 49 -4.31 0.32 -9.03
N GLY A 50 -3.23 -0.14 -9.67
CA GLY A 50 -2.08 -0.75 -9.02
C GLY A 50 -0.90 -0.76 -9.97
N ASP A 51 0.30 -0.70 -9.41
CA ASP A 51 1.54 -0.63 -10.15
C ASP A 51 1.87 -1.94 -10.88
N ARG A 52 2.59 -1.82 -11.99
CA ARG A 52 3.16 -2.96 -12.71
C ARG A 52 4.43 -3.42 -12.00
N HIS A 53 4.50 -4.70 -11.67
CA HIS A 53 5.67 -5.35 -11.08
C HIS A 53 5.99 -6.67 -11.80
N ASN A 54 7.20 -7.21 -11.63
CA ASN A 54 7.52 -8.60 -12.03
C ASN A 54 7.03 -9.00 -13.44
N ASN A 55 7.41 -8.24 -14.47
CA ASN A 55 6.89 -8.35 -15.84
C ASN A 55 5.40 -8.02 -15.94
N GLY A 56 5.01 -6.84 -15.46
CA GLY A 56 3.68 -6.28 -15.64
C GLY A 56 2.53 -6.94 -14.87
N GLU A 57 2.81 -7.73 -13.84
CA GLU A 57 1.79 -8.28 -12.93
C GLU A 57 1.09 -7.14 -12.19
N GLN A 58 -0.25 -7.24 -12.11
CA GLN A 58 -1.12 -6.25 -11.48
C GLN A 58 -2.34 -6.95 -10.84
N PRO A 59 -2.95 -6.36 -9.81
CA PRO A 59 -4.24 -6.83 -9.32
C PRO A 59 -5.35 -6.71 -10.37
N VAL A 60 -6.29 -7.66 -10.37
CA VAL A 60 -7.43 -7.72 -11.30
C VAL A 60 -8.73 -7.77 -10.52
N ILE A 61 -9.69 -6.95 -10.90
CA ILE A 61 -11.08 -7.03 -10.42
C ILE A 61 -11.88 -7.80 -11.46
N LEU A 62 -12.41 -8.95 -11.04
CA LEU A 62 -13.39 -9.73 -11.80
C LEU A 62 -14.79 -9.35 -11.34
N THR A 63 -15.64 -8.97 -12.29
CA THR A 63 -17.08 -8.74 -12.06
C THR A 63 -17.89 -9.80 -12.81
N LEU A 64 -18.77 -10.51 -12.12
CA LEU A 64 -19.73 -11.48 -12.67
C LEU A 64 -21.14 -11.08 -12.23
N GLY A 65 -21.87 -10.34 -13.07
CA GLY A 65 -23.14 -9.71 -12.68
C GLY A 65 -22.95 -8.74 -11.50
N LYS A 66 -23.51 -9.07 -10.33
CA LYS A 66 -23.34 -8.30 -9.09
C LYS A 66 -22.17 -8.78 -8.23
N PHE A 67 -21.62 -9.95 -8.52
CA PHE A 67 -20.49 -10.50 -7.77
C PHE A 67 -19.20 -9.83 -8.23
N LYS A 68 -18.34 -9.50 -7.27
CA LYS A 68 -16.99 -8.98 -7.52
C LYS A 68 -15.98 -9.68 -6.64
N ILE A 69 -14.81 -9.94 -7.20
CA ILE A 69 -13.66 -10.47 -6.46
C ILE A 69 -12.38 -9.83 -6.97
N VAL A 70 -11.42 -9.67 -6.07
CA VAL A 70 -10.09 -9.13 -6.39
C VAL A 70 -9.12 -10.29 -6.46
N TYR A 71 -8.39 -10.39 -7.56
CA TYR A 71 -7.22 -11.25 -7.71
C TYR A 71 -5.97 -10.41 -7.50
N LYS A 72 -5.02 -10.91 -6.72
CA LYS A 72 -3.67 -10.33 -6.67
C LYS A 72 -2.64 -11.42 -6.98
N PRO A 73 -1.69 -11.19 -7.89
CA PRO A 73 -0.67 -12.17 -8.28
C PRO A 73 0.46 -12.30 -7.24
N ARG A 74 0.14 -12.22 -5.94
CA ARG A 74 1.06 -12.40 -4.82
C ARG A 74 0.43 -13.21 -3.71
N ASP A 75 1.24 -13.80 -2.84
CA ASP A 75 0.73 -14.53 -1.69
C ASP A 75 -0.01 -13.61 -0.69
N SER A 76 -0.94 -14.20 0.08
CA SER A 76 -1.85 -13.52 1.01
C SER A 76 -1.46 -13.57 2.48
N GLY A 77 -0.40 -14.26 2.87
CA GLY A 77 -0.26 -14.49 4.31
C GLY A 77 0.17 -13.26 5.09
N ILE A 78 0.43 -12.11 4.46
CA ILE A 78 0.43 -10.82 5.18
C ILE A 78 -0.99 -10.50 5.67
N GLU A 79 -2.01 -10.55 4.80
CA GLU A 79 -3.42 -10.40 5.18
C GLU A 79 -3.83 -11.41 6.27
N ASN A 80 -3.43 -12.68 6.12
CA ASN A 80 -3.74 -13.71 7.11
C ASN A 80 -3.03 -13.45 8.44
N THR A 81 -1.75 -13.05 8.41
CA THR A 81 -0.96 -12.75 9.60
C THR A 81 -1.58 -11.60 10.38
N LEU A 82 -1.94 -10.49 9.71
CA LEU A 82 -2.59 -9.36 10.38
C LEU A 82 -3.94 -9.73 10.98
N ASN A 83 -4.77 -10.50 10.26
CA ASN A 83 -6.05 -10.94 10.77
C ASN A 83 -5.93 -11.94 11.94
N ASN A 84 -4.89 -12.78 11.96
CA ASN A 84 -4.63 -13.68 13.08
C ASN A 84 -4.06 -12.93 14.29
N ILE A 85 -3.21 -11.91 14.09
CA ILE A 85 -2.80 -11.00 15.16
C ILE A 85 -4.03 -10.28 15.74
N CYS A 86 -4.96 -9.84 14.89
CA CYS A 86 -6.23 -9.27 15.36
C CYS A 86 -6.99 -10.27 16.25
N ASP A 87 -7.06 -11.55 15.87
CA ASP A 87 -7.69 -12.60 16.68
C ASP A 87 -6.98 -12.77 18.04
N ILE A 88 -5.64 -12.76 18.09
CA ILE A 88 -4.84 -12.83 19.33
C ILE A 88 -5.20 -11.70 20.30
N ILE A 89 -5.32 -10.46 19.80
CA ILE A 89 -5.63 -9.29 20.63
C ILE A 89 -7.13 -9.02 20.80
N ASN A 90 -8.00 -9.92 20.32
CA ASN A 90 -9.45 -9.76 20.29
C ASN A 90 -9.89 -8.43 19.63
N LEU A 91 -9.26 -8.10 18.51
CA LEU A 91 -9.61 -7.01 17.62
C LEU A 91 -10.35 -7.56 16.40
N ARG A 92 -11.26 -6.76 15.83
CA ARG A 92 -11.90 -7.11 14.57
C ARG A 92 -10.85 -7.17 13.45
N LYS A 93 -10.93 -8.21 12.62
CA LYS A 93 -10.13 -8.38 11.39
C LYS A 93 -10.12 -7.11 10.54
N VAL A 94 -8.92 -6.67 10.18
CA VAL A 94 -8.65 -5.41 9.47
C VAL A 94 -8.52 -5.62 7.96
N CYS A 95 -8.12 -6.81 7.54
CA CYS A 95 -8.01 -7.17 6.12
C CYS A 95 -9.25 -7.93 5.65
N PRO A 96 -9.71 -7.71 4.41
CA PRO A 96 -10.83 -8.47 3.84
C PRO A 96 -10.58 -9.98 3.85
N LYS A 97 -11.67 -10.76 3.82
CA LYS A 97 -11.58 -12.22 3.67
C LYS A 97 -10.78 -12.55 2.41
N THR A 98 -9.71 -13.33 2.59
CA THR A 98 -8.76 -13.68 1.55
C THR A 98 -8.59 -15.19 1.49
N LEU A 99 -8.49 -15.73 0.29
CA LEU A 99 -8.16 -17.12 0.00
C LEU A 99 -6.74 -17.14 -0.58
N SER A 100 -5.82 -17.78 0.13
CA SER A 100 -4.45 -18.01 -0.33
C SER A 100 -4.40 -19.17 -1.31
N MET A 101 -3.63 -19.00 -2.38
CA MET A 101 -3.22 -20.08 -3.28
C MET A 101 -1.69 -20.29 -3.26
N GLY A 102 -1.00 -19.72 -2.27
CA GLY A 102 0.46 -19.76 -2.09
C GLY A 102 1.29 -18.92 -3.08
N THR A 103 0.80 -18.75 -4.31
CA THR A 103 1.47 -17.96 -5.37
C THR A 103 0.68 -16.72 -5.77
N HIS A 104 -0.58 -16.67 -5.36
CA HIS A 104 -1.52 -15.59 -5.63
C HIS A 104 -2.66 -15.68 -4.61
N LEU A 105 -3.56 -14.71 -4.65
CA LEU A 105 -4.70 -14.69 -3.74
C LEU A 105 -5.97 -14.21 -4.42
N TRP A 106 -7.09 -14.63 -3.83
CA TRP A 106 -8.42 -14.14 -4.13
C TRP A 106 -9.01 -13.46 -2.90
N GLN A 107 -9.34 -12.19 -3.01
CA GLN A 107 -9.81 -11.36 -1.92
C GLN A 107 -11.24 -10.89 -2.19
N ARG A 108 -12.07 -10.93 -1.14
CA ARG A 108 -13.42 -10.37 -1.18
C ARG A 108 -13.35 -8.90 -1.60
N PHE A 109 -14.11 -8.53 -2.62
CA PHE A 109 -14.30 -7.14 -2.98
C PHE A 109 -15.06 -6.41 -1.86
N ILE A 110 -14.51 -5.29 -1.40
CA ILE A 110 -15.14 -4.41 -0.40
C ILE A 110 -15.82 -3.27 -1.14
N GLU A 111 -17.11 -3.08 -0.88
CA GLU A 111 -17.87 -1.95 -1.42
C GLU A 111 -17.57 -0.69 -0.59
N ASN A 112 -17.77 0.50 -1.15
CA ASN A 112 -17.65 1.77 -0.42
C ASN A 112 -19.04 2.31 -0.01
N ARG A 113 -19.77 1.53 0.81
CA ARG A 113 -21.13 1.93 1.22
C ARG A 113 -21.10 3.02 2.28
N GLU A 114 -22.08 3.92 2.20
CA GLU A 114 -22.28 4.98 3.19
C GLU A 114 -22.75 4.42 4.54
N LEU A 115 -22.59 5.24 5.59
CA LEU A 115 -23.15 4.97 6.90
C LEU A 115 -24.67 4.94 6.85
N ALA A 116 -25.27 4.07 7.66
CA ALA A 116 -26.72 4.07 7.86
C ALA A 116 -27.16 5.25 8.74
N SER A 117 -26.31 5.65 9.70
CA SER A 117 -26.51 6.80 10.58
C SER A 117 -25.21 7.57 10.78
N LYS A 118 -25.30 8.90 10.95
CA LYS A 118 -24.13 9.73 11.35
C LYS A 118 -23.53 9.25 12.69
N ASN A 119 -24.34 8.68 13.58
CA ASN A 119 -23.87 8.17 14.87
C ASN A 119 -22.91 6.97 14.72
N ASP A 120 -22.99 6.22 13.62
CA ASP A 120 -22.10 5.07 13.36
C ASP A 120 -20.65 5.50 13.08
N ALA A 121 -20.43 6.78 12.76
CA ALA A 121 -19.10 7.32 12.51
C ALA A 121 -18.19 7.19 13.74
N LYS A 122 -18.75 7.25 14.96
CA LYS A 122 -18.01 7.05 16.21
C LYS A 122 -17.26 5.71 16.18
N ASP A 123 -17.97 4.65 15.82
CA ASP A 123 -17.41 3.29 15.76
C ASP A 123 -16.39 3.14 14.61
N VAL A 124 -16.57 3.86 13.51
CA VAL A 124 -15.62 3.87 12.38
C VAL A 124 -14.31 4.55 12.80
N TYR A 125 -14.38 5.72 13.43
CA TYR A 125 -13.18 6.42 13.89
C TYR A 125 -12.47 5.70 15.03
N ARG A 126 -13.21 5.06 15.95
CA ARG A 126 -12.59 4.14 16.91
C ARG A 126 -11.84 2.99 16.21
N LYS A 127 -12.41 2.40 15.15
CA LYS A 127 -11.72 1.37 14.36
C LYS A 127 -10.47 1.88 13.67
N TYR A 128 -10.48 3.11 13.15
CA TYR A 128 -9.27 3.77 12.67
C TYR A 128 -8.20 3.89 13.76
N GLY A 129 -8.58 4.28 14.98
CA GLY A 129 -7.68 4.29 16.13
C GLY A 129 -7.07 2.92 16.43
N ASN A 130 -7.89 1.87 16.43
CA ASN A 130 -7.41 0.50 16.64
C ASN A 130 -6.41 0.09 15.55
N ILE A 131 -6.74 0.34 14.27
CA ILE A 131 -5.86 0.02 13.15
C ILE A 131 -4.56 0.82 13.25
N LEU A 132 -4.62 2.10 13.65
CA LEU A 132 -3.45 2.95 13.79
C LEU A 132 -2.42 2.37 14.77
N ALA A 133 -2.85 1.86 15.92
CA ALA A 133 -1.95 1.20 16.87
C ALA A 133 -1.35 -0.09 16.31
N LEU A 134 -2.16 -0.87 15.57
CA LEU A 134 -1.69 -2.09 14.91
C LEU A 134 -0.62 -1.80 13.84
N VAL A 135 -0.86 -0.84 12.94
CA VAL A 135 0.09 -0.48 11.88
C VAL A 135 1.36 0.16 12.44
N ASP A 136 1.26 0.92 13.53
CA ASP A 136 2.40 1.52 14.22
C ASP A 136 3.32 0.45 14.86
N PHE A 137 2.76 -0.52 15.59
CA PHE A 137 3.55 -1.58 16.23
C PHE A 137 4.16 -2.56 15.23
N LEU A 138 3.43 -2.88 14.16
CA LEU A 138 3.86 -3.85 13.15
C LEU A 138 4.65 -3.22 12.01
N ASN A 139 5.03 -1.95 12.15
CA ASN A 139 5.85 -1.21 11.21
C ASN A 139 5.30 -1.25 9.78
N ILE A 140 3.98 -1.11 9.64
CA ILE A 140 3.30 -1.04 8.36
C ILE A 140 3.39 0.41 7.89
N ASN A 141 3.99 0.63 6.73
CA ASN A 141 3.99 1.93 6.05
C ASN A 141 3.05 1.91 4.84
N ASP A 142 2.93 3.02 4.11
CA ASP A 142 2.08 3.10 2.92
C ASP A 142 0.58 2.95 3.20
N CYS A 143 0.12 3.30 4.41
CA CYS A 143 -1.30 3.33 4.77
C CYS A 143 -2.01 4.56 4.19
N HIS A 144 -2.00 4.69 2.86
CA HIS A 144 -2.60 5.80 2.14
C HIS A 144 -4.09 5.59 1.84
N PHE A 145 -4.79 6.66 1.48
CA PHE A 145 -6.25 6.66 1.27
C PHE A 145 -6.75 5.64 0.25
N ASP A 146 -5.93 5.23 -0.70
CA ASP A 146 -6.24 4.25 -1.72
C ASP A 146 -6.21 2.81 -1.18
N ASN A 147 -5.38 2.56 -0.17
CA ASN A 147 -5.26 1.28 0.53
C ASN A 147 -6.32 1.04 1.61
N PHE A 148 -7.22 2.01 1.83
CA PHE A 148 -8.29 1.93 2.83
C PHE A 148 -9.68 2.08 2.22
N ILE A 149 -10.61 1.23 2.65
CA ILE A 149 -12.03 1.35 2.30
C ILE A 149 -12.88 1.38 3.55
N VAL A 150 -13.71 2.42 3.66
CA VAL A 150 -14.84 2.46 4.60
C VAL A 150 -16.06 1.86 3.91
N ASP A 151 -16.60 0.82 4.53
CA ASP A 151 -17.78 0.09 4.06
C ASP A 151 -18.84 0.03 5.15
N ALA A 152 -19.83 0.94 5.06
CA ALA A 152 -20.74 1.24 6.14
C ALA A 152 -19.96 1.49 7.44
N ASN A 153 -20.22 0.74 8.51
CA ASN A 153 -19.55 0.92 9.80
C ASN A 153 -18.21 0.19 9.93
N ASN A 154 -17.54 -0.21 8.84
CA ASN A 154 -16.27 -0.95 8.86
C ASN A 154 -15.16 -0.21 8.14
N VAL A 155 -13.92 -0.47 8.54
CA VAL A 155 -12.70 0.04 7.94
C VAL A 155 -11.86 -1.15 7.52
N TRP A 156 -11.42 -1.19 6.27
CA TRP A 156 -10.66 -2.28 5.69
C TRP A 156 -9.34 -1.79 5.13
N LEU A 157 -8.24 -2.39 5.57
CA LEU A 157 -6.93 -2.29 4.92
C LEU A 157 -6.88 -3.33 3.81
N ILE A 158 -6.99 -2.88 2.56
CA ILE A 158 -7.10 -3.77 1.40
C ILE A 158 -5.75 -4.17 0.82
N ASP A 159 -4.69 -3.40 1.10
CA ASP A 159 -3.34 -3.72 0.70
C ASP A 159 -2.33 -3.55 1.84
N PRO A 160 -2.09 -4.61 2.64
CA PRO A 160 -1.10 -4.56 3.71
C PRO A 160 0.31 -5.00 3.27
N GLU A 161 0.61 -5.08 1.96
CA GLU A 161 1.81 -5.77 1.47
C GLU A 161 3.15 -5.21 1.97
N THR A 162 3.14 -3.96 2.41
CA THR A 162 4.26 -3.23 3.01
C THR A 162 4.30 -3.35 4.54
N SER A 163 3.78 -4.44 5.09
CA SER A 163 3.88 -4.72 6.53
C SER A 163 5.31 -5.08 6.96
N PHE A 164 5.59 -4.91 8.26
CA PHE A 164 6.84 -5.37 8.89
C PHE A 164 8.11 -4.73 8.32
N GLN A 165 8.03 -3.48 7.84
CA GLN A 165 9.17 -2.80 7.23
C GLN A 165 10.38 -2.77 8.17
N TYR A 166 11.55 -2.58 7.60
CA TYR A 166 12.72 -2.15 8.33
C TYR A 166 13.01 -0.68 8.06
N PHE A 167 13.15 0.10 9.11
CA PHE A 167 13.59 1.46 8.96
C PHE A 167 15.02 1.64 9.46
N PHE A 168 15.88 2.19 8.61
CA PHE A 168 17.21 2.64 9.03
C PHE A 168 17.06 3.77 10.06
N ASP A 169 17.90 3.74 11.09
CA ASP A 169 17.83 4.69 12.20
C ASP A 169 18.48 6.01 11.77
N ASP A 170 17.75 7.12 11.91
CA ASP A 170 18.21 8.45 11.49
C ASP A 170 19.03 9.17 12.59
N GLY A 171 19.34 8.47 13.69
CA GLY A 171 20.19 8.92 14.81
C GLY A 171 19.69 8.45 16.18
N GLU A 172 20.56 8.48 17.21
CA GLU A 172 20.29 7.92 18.55
C GLU A 172 19.01 8.44 19.26
N ASN A 173 18.49 9.60 18.84
CA ASN A 173 17.32 10.23 19.48
C ASN A 173 16.07 10.29 18.58
N PHE A 174 16.10 9.68 17.39
CA PHE A 174 14.95 9.70 16.48
C PHE A 174 13.96 8.59 16.82
N GLU A 175 12.89 8.95 17.53
CA GLU A 175 11.80 8.01 17.78
C GLU A 175 10.68 8.18 16.75
N ARG A 176 10.47 7.13 15.94
CA ARG A 176 9.38 7.06 14.95
C ARG A 176 8.01 7.21 15.61
N SER A 177 7.10 7.85 14.88
CA SER A 177 5.74 8.11 15.32
C SER A 177 4.72 7.49 14.37
N ILE A 178 3.45 7.66 14.71
CA ILE A 178 2.32 7.28 13.87
C ILE A 178 2.33 7.89 12.46
N TYR A 179 3.10 8.96 12.20
CA TYR A 179 3.16 9.58 10.87
C TYR A 179 3.89 8.73 9.83
N GLN A 180 4.84 7.90 10.25
CA GLN A 180 5.55 7.00 9.33
C GLN A 180 4.65 5.90 8.77
N THR A 181 3.50 5.65 9.38
CA THR A 181 2.51 4.68 8.88
C THR A 181 1.88 5.15 7.58
N GLY A 182 1.77 6.46 7.35
CA GLY A 182 1.00 7.06 6.26
C GLY A 182 -0.50 7.18 6.55
N LEU A 183 -1.02 6.51 7.60
CA LEU A 183 -2.44 6.54 7.98
C LEU A 183 -2.84 7.92 8.51
N LEU A 184 -1.91 8.59 9.18
CA LEU A 184 -1.93 10.02 9.50
C LEU A 184 -0.67 10.68 8.94
N GLN A 185 -0.76 11.98 8.69
CA GLN A 185 0.36 12.78 8.19
C GLN A 185 0.62 13.98 9.07
N ASN A 186 1.87 14.43 9.08
CA ASN A 186 2.21 15.70 9.70
C ASN A 186 1.45 16.83 8.97
N PRO A 187 0.64 17.61 9.70
CA PRO A 187 0.07 18.88 9.25
C PRO A 187 0.91 19.71 8.28
N ASP A 188 2.19 19.88 8.61
CA ASP A 188 3.07 20.82 7.93
C ASP A 188 3.34 20.36 6.49
N VAL A 189 3.35 19.04 6.25
CA VAL A 189 3.49 18.45 4.90
C VAL A 189 2.30 18.83 4.03
N VAL A 190 1.09 18.76 4.60
CA VAL A 190 -0.15 19.04 3.87
C VAL A 190 -0.31 20.55 3.64
N ILE A 191 -0.06 21.37 4.67
CA ILE A 191 -0.15 22.83 4.58
C ILE A 191 0.82 23.38 3.54
N ASN A 192 2.02 22.81 3.43
CA ASN A 192 3.01 23.20 2.44
C ASN A 192 2.71 22.68 1.02
N GLY A 193 1.55 22.04 0.81
CA GLY A 193 1.08 21.59 -0.50
C GLY A 193 1.89 20.42 -1.07
N LEU A 194 2.60 19.66 -0.24
CA LEU A 194 3.43 18.55 -0.69
C LEU A 194 2.62 17.28 -1.01
N GLY A 195 1.38 17.20 -0.53
CA GLY A 195 0.54 16.01 -0.66
C GLY A 195 -0.37 15.83 0.55
N HIS A 196 -1.60 15.37 0.35
CA HIS A 196 -2.42 14.77 1.42
C HIS A 196 -2.85 13.37 0.99
N THR A 197 -2.17 12.36 1.51
CA THR A 197 -2.41 10.94 1.20
C THR A 197 -2.91 10.13 2.40
N SER A 198 -3.08 10.78 3.55
CA SER A 198 -3.56 10.19 4.81
C SER A 198 -4.87 9.41 4.65
N ALA A 199 -4.87 8.12 5.00
CA ALA A 199 -6.08 7.31 5.00
C ALA A 199 -7.13 7.76 6.03
N LEU A 200 -6.75 8.44 7.11
CA LEU A 200 -7.72 8.87 8.12
C LEU A 200 -8.30 10.26 7.81
N THR A 201 -7.49 11.16 7.25
CA THR A 201 -7.86 12.58 7.13
C THR A 201 -8.07 13.08 5.69
N ALA A 202 -7.60 12.38 4.66
CA ALA A 202 -7.83 12.78 3.27
C ALA A 202 -9.26 12.43 2.84
N VAL A 203 -10.11 13.46 2.75
CA VAL A 203 -11.51 13.38 2.26
C VAL A 203 -11.57 13.31 0.73
N THR A 204 -10.58 13.93 0.10
CA THR A 204 -10.43 14.02 -1.34
C THR A 204 -8.97 13.76 -1.68
N SER A 205 -8.72 13.43 -2.94
CA SER A 205 -7.39 13.30 -3.51
C SER A 205 -6.89 14.59 -4.17
N PHE A 206 -7.57 15.73 -3.95
CA PHE A 206 -7.22 17.01 -4.59
C PHE A 206 -5.85 17.56 -4.19
N PHE A 207 -5.38 17.21 -3.00
CA PHE A 207 -4.12 17.70 -2.46
C PHE A 207 -2.89 16.95 -2.96
N GLN A 208 -3.01 16.08 -3.97
CA GLN A 208 -1.82 15.52 -4.59
C GLN A 208 -1.13 16.57 -5.48
N SER A 209 0.12 16.86 -5.16
CA SER A 209 0.97 17.82 -5.88
C SER A 209 1.52 17.29 -7.21
N PHE A 210 1.43 15.98 -7.42
CA PHE A 210 1.95 15.31 -8.61
C PHE A 210 0.98 15.42 -9.78
N THR A 211 1.51 15.80 -10.94
CA THR A 211 0.82 15.67 -12.22
C THR A 211 1.42 14.50 -12.96
N TYR A 212 0.59 13.77 -13.70
CA TYR A 212 1.05 12.69 -14.55
C TYR A 212 0.89 13.08 -16.03
N PRO A 213 1.80 12.63 -16.90
CA PRO A 213 1.66 12.84 -18.33
C PRO A 213 0.45 12.07 -18.84
N TYR A 214 -0.38 12.73 -19.63
CA TYR A 214 -1.57 12.20 -20.27
C TYR A 214 -1.56 12.59 -21.75
N ALA A 215 -1.67 11.60 -22.63
CA ALA A 215 -1.75 11.84 -24.06
C ALA A 215 -3.17 12.30 -24.43
N ILE A 216 -3.28 13.47 -25.05
CA ILE A 216 -4.49 13.93 -25.73
C ILE A 216 -4.34 13.72 -27.24
N ASN A 217 -5.47 13.46 -27.90
CA ASN A 217 -5.49 13.02 -29.31
C ASN A 217 -4.57 11.80 -29.53
N ASP A 218 -4.59 10.87 -28.57
CA ASP A 218 -3.78 9.66 -28.62
C ASP A 218 -4.07 8.87 -29.91
N ALA A 219 -3.06 8.17 -30.41
CA ALA A 219 -3.06 7.48 -31.69
C ALA A 219 -3.38 8.35 -32.93
N THR A 220 -3.12 9.66 -32.87
CA THR A 220 -3.23 10.58 -34.02
C THR A 220 -1.94 11.37 -34.28
N GLU A 221 -1.81 11.96 -35.47
CA GLU A 221 -0.74 12.90 -35.81
C GLU A 221 -0.72 14.18 -34.96
N ASN A 222 -1.81 14.48 -34.26
CA ASN A 222 -1.97 15.65 -33.39
C ASN A 222 -1.81 15.30 -31.91
N ILE A 223 -1.13 14.20 -31.58
CA ILE A 223 -0.87 13.77 -30.20
C ILE A 223 -0.13 14.88 -29.44
N GLN A 224 -0.59 15.17 -28.22
CA GLN A 224 0.09 16.09 -27.31
C GLN A 224 0.14 15.48 -25.92
N VAL A 225 1.19 15.80 -25.16
CA VAL A 225 1.28 15.42 -23.75
C VAL A 225 0.80 16.59 -22.90
N ARG A 226 -0.26 16.36 -22.13
CA ARG A 226 -0.69 17.25 -21.04
C ARG A 226 -0.32 16.65 -19.70
N TYR A 227 -0.25 17.50 -18.70
CA TYR A 227 -0.05 17.08 -17.32
C TYR A 227 -1.35 17.33 -16.57
N GLU A 228 -1.99 16.27 -16.11
CA GLU A 228 -3.26 16.36 -15.38
C GLU A 228 -3.08 15.98 -13.91
N ARG A 229 -3.87 16.63 -13.04
CA ARG A 229 -4.11 16.21 -11.66
C ARG A 229 -5.38 15.39 -11.64
N GLY A 230 -5.35 14.15 -12.08
CA GLY A 230 -6.57 13.34 -12.08
C GLY A 230 -6.62 12.41 -10.90
N PHE A 231 -7.55 12.71 -10.00
CA PHE A 231 -8.04 11.74 -9.05
C PHE A 231 -9.55 11.94 -8.86
N SER A 232 -10.25 10.87 -8.49
CA SER A 232 -11.67 10.92 -8.14
C SER A 232 -11.90 11.95 -7.02
N ARG A 233 -12.92 12.82 -7.16
CA ARG A 233 -13.26 13.79 -6.10
C ARG A 233 -13.60 13.13 -4.76
N ARG A 234 -14.09 11.88 -4.80
CA ARG A 234 -14.46 11.08 -3.62
C ARG A 234 -13.43 9.97 -3.42
N THR A 235 -12.89 9.89 -2.22
CA THR A 235 -12.03 8.78 -1.79
C THR A 235 -12.85 7.69 -1.09
N GLN A 236 -12.29 6.49 -1.03
CA GLN A 236 -12.96 5.30 -0.47
C GLN A 236 -12.65 5.08 1.02
N ASN A 237 -11.61 5.71 1.55
CA ASN A 237 -11.17 5.65 2.94
C ASN A 237 -12.00 6.50 3.92
N TYR A 238 -12.93 7.32 3.46
CA TYR A 238 -13.59 8.30 4.35
C TYR A 238 -15.05 7.96 4.59
N PRO A 239 -15.58 7.99 5.83
CA PRO A 239 -16.98 7.75 6.08
C PRO A 239 -17.86 8.85 5.46
N HIS A 240 -18.95 8.42 4.81
CA HIS A 240 -19.94 9.31 4.21
C HIS A 240 -21.33 8.97 4.74
N TYR A 241 -22.19 9.97 4.90
CA TYR A 241 -23.59 9.82 5.26
C TYR A 241 -24.44 10.76 4.41
N LYS A 242 -25.41 10.20 3.66
CA LYS A 242 -26.27 10.94 2.71
C LYS A 242 -25.45 11.76 1.70
N GLY A 243 -24.40 11.15 1.16
CA GLY A 243 -23.50 11.75 0.18
C GLY A 243 -22.52 12.79 0.73
N GLN A 244 -22.52 13.06 2.04
CA GLN A 244 -21.63 14.05 2.66
C GLN A 244 -20.55 13.35 3.50
N PRO A 245 -19.28 13.81 3.44
CA PRO A 245 -18.23 13.28 4.30
C PRO A 245 -18.53 13.62 5.77
N VAL A 246 -18.27 12.68 6.67
CA VAL A 246 -18.44 12.91 8.12
C VAL A 246 -17.09 13.31 8.71
N PRO A 247 -16.87 14.58 9.13
CA PRO A 247 -15.53 15.07 9.44
C PRO A 247 -14.86 14.39 10.64
N SER A 248 -13.62 13.94 10.44
CA SER A 248 -12.80 13.24 11.43
C SER A 248 -12.50 14.09 12.67
N ARG A 249 -12.46 15.41 12.52
CA ARG A 249 -12.20 16.35 13.61
C ARG A 249 -13.20 16.24 14.77
N GLU A 250 -14.44 15.85 14.49
CA GLU A 250 -15.48 15.63 15.52
C GLU A 250 -15.22 14.37 16.36
N TYR A 251 -14.32 13.48 15.93
CA TYR A 251 -14.12 12.13 16.48
C TYR A 251 -12.67 11.87 16.94
N ILE A 252 -11.90 12.93 17.22
CA ILE A 252 -10.54 12.82 17.79
C ILE A 252 -10.52 11.94 19.05
N PRO A 253 -11.44 12.11 20.03
CA PRO A 253 -11.46 11.26 21.22
C PRO A 253 -11.64 9.77 20.89
N ASP A 254 -12.43 9.44 19.86
CA ASP A 254 -12.70 8.05 19.48
C ASP A 254 -11.48 7.37 18.85
N VAL A 255 -10.73 8.10 18.00
CA VAL A 255 -9.45 7.61 17.44
C VAL A 255 -8.44 7.40 18.56
N ILE A 256 -8.32 8.35 19.50
CA ILE A 256 -7.43 8.23 20.66
C ILE A 256 -7.80 7.04 21.53
N GLU A 257 -9.08 6.83 21.80
CA GLU A 257 -9.56 5.73 22.63
C GLU A 257 -9.30 4.37 21.97
N GLY A 258 -9.55 4.25 20.66
CA GLY A 258 -9.23 3.04 19.90
C GLY A 258 -7.73 2.75 19.84
N TYR A 259 -6.92 3.79 19.65
CA TYR A 259 -5.47 3.68 19.65
C TYR A 259 -4.95 3.19 21.01
N ALA A 260 -5.38 3.81 22.10
CA ALA A 260 -4.94 3.45 23.45
C ALA A 260 -5.38 2.04 23.85
N ASP A 261 -6.63 1.65 23.58
CA ASP A 261 -7.15 0.30 23.85
C ASP A 261 -6.33 -0.77 23.12
N THR A 262 -6.05 -0.55 21.84
CA THR A 262 -5.27 -1.49 21.03
C THR A 262 -3.79 -1.51 21.41
N PHE A 263 -3.20 -0.35 21.74
CA PHE A 263 -1.84 -0.26 22.29
C PHE A 263 -1.66 -1.14 23.53
N ILE A 264 -2.59 -1.06 24.48
CA ILE A 264 -2.55 -1.87 25.70
C ILE A 264 -2.69 -3.36 25.38
N LYS A 265 -3.60 -3.73 24.46
CA LYS A 265 -3.80 -5.12 24.04
C LYS A 265 -2.58 -5.70 23.33
N LEU A 266 -1.92 -4.94 22.46
CA LEU A 266 -0.69 -5.35 21.78
C LEU A 266 0.41 -5.62 22.80
N LYS A 267 0.66 -4.69 23.73
CA LYS A 267 1.65 -4.89 24.80
C LYS A 267 1.35 -6.09 25.68
N LYS A 268 0.07 -6.31 26.03
CA LYS A 268 -0.34 -7.45 26.86
C LYS A 268 -0.06 -8.80 26.20
N ASN A 269 -0.17 -8.89 24.87
CA ASN A 269 0.02 -10.12 24.10
C ASN A 269 1.36 -10.11 23.32
N HIS A 270 2.36 -9.38 23.80
CA HIS A 270 3.65 -9.18 23.15
C HIS A 270 4.31 -10.50 22.72
N SER A 271 4.53 -11.43 23.67
CA SER A 271 5.20 -12.70 23.39
C SER A 271 4.48 -13.52 22.32
N ASP A 272 3.14 -13.64 22.44
CA ASP A 272 2.32 -14.42 21.50
C ASP A 272 2.40 -13.83 20.08
N ILE A 273 2.37 -12.50 19.95
CA ILE A 273 2.44 -11.82 18.64
C ILE A 273 3.82 -12.02 18.01
N VAL A 274 4.90 -11.79 18.76
CA VAL A 274 6.26 -11.90 18.23
C VAL A 274 6.59 -13.35 17.86
N GLU A 275 6.22 -14.30 18.71
CA GLU A 275 6.36 -15.73 18.40
C GLU A 275 5.54 -16.12 17.18
N TYR A 276 4.29 -15.63 17.09
CA TYR A 276 3.43 -15.88 15.93
C TYR A 276 4.08 -15.40 14.64
N ILE A 277 4.58 -14.15 14.61
CA ILE A 277 5.25 -13.57 13.44
C ILE A 277 6.49 -14.40 13.08
N LYS A 278 7.35 -14.72 14.05
CA LYS A 278 8.58 -15.50 13.82
C LYS A 278 8.32 -16.85 13.16
N ILE A 279 7.29 -17.57 13.62
CA ILE A 279 6.99 -18.94 13.18
C ILE A 279 6.18 -18.96 11.87
N HIS A 280 5.22 -18.05 11.71
CA HIS A 280 4.17 -18.20 10.69
C HIS A 280 4.38 -17.35 9.45
N ILE A 281 5.29 -16.37 9.45
CA ILE A 281 5.55 -15.56 8.26
C ILE A 281 6.53 -16.27 7.33
N ASN A 282 6.02 -17.23 6.55
CA ASN A 282 6.77 -17.83 5.45
C ASN A 282 6.65 -17.02 4.15
N ILE A 283 6.47 -15.70 4.28
CA ILE A 283 6.11 -14.79 3.20
C ILE A 283 7.03 -13.60 3.29
N LYS A 284 7.35 -13.04 2.14
CA LYS A 284 8.27 -11.93 2.04
C LYS A 284 7.52 -10.62 1.79
N PRO A 285 7.19 -9.81 2.84
CA PRO A 285 6.58 -8.50 2.66
C PRO A 285 7.35 -7.63 1.68
N ARG A 286 6.63 -6.79 0.94
CA ARG A 286 7.22 -5.82 0.04
C ARG A 286 7.96 -4.77 0.86
N TYR A 287 9.21 -4.49 0.51
CA TYR A 287 10.01 -3.44 1.11
C TYR A 287 10.08 -2.22 0.21
N LEU A 288 9.75 -1.05 0.77
CA LEU A 288 9.79 0.21 0.03
C LEU A 288 11.18 0.85 0.11
N VAL A 289 12.01 0.57 -0.89
CA VAL A 289 13.30 1.27 -1.08
C VAL A 289 13.06 2.72 -1.52
N ARG A 290 12.11 2.93 -2.44
CA ARG A 290 11.64 4.24 -2.92
C ARG A 290 10.14 4.19 -3.11
N THR A 291 9.51 5.36 -3.12
CA THR A 291 8.07 5.45 -3.35
C THR A 291 7.74 5.12 -4.82
N THR A 292 6.56 4.56 -5.06
CA THR A 292 6.02 4.35 -6.40
C THR A 292 6.06 5.63 -7.24
N ALA A 293 5.64 6.76 -6.66
CA ALA A 293 5.63 8.05 -7.37
C ALA A 293 7.04 8.44 -7.86
N TYR A 294 8.08 8.12 -7.09
CA TYR A 294 9.46 8.37 -7.50
C TYR A 294 9.87 7.47 -8.66
N TYR A 295 9.57 6.17 -8.61
CA TYR A 295 9.85 5.28 -9.74
C TYR A 295 9.10 5.68 -11.01
N LEU A 296 7.83 6.08 -10.90
CA LEU A 296 7.05 6.61 -12.02
C LEU A 296 7.67 7.89 -12.61
N LEU A 297 8.22 8.77 -11.77
CA LEU A 297 8.99 9.93 -12.25
C LEU A 297 10.17 9.49 -13.13
N VAL A 298 10.95 8.51 -12.68
CA VAL A 298 12.12 8.01 -13.44
C VAL A 298 11.67 7.31 -14.73
N ILE A 299 10.64 6.47 -14.68
CA ILE A 299 10.04 5.85 -15.89
C ILE A 299 9.62 6.92 -16.89
N ASN A 300 8.91 7.96 -16.45
CA ASN A 300 8.47 9.06 -17.32
C ASN A 300 9.64 9.82 -17.95
N LYS A 301 10.79 9.91 -17.26
CA LYS A 301 12.02 10.47 -17.85
C LYS A 301 12.59 9.53 -18.91
N ILE A 302 12.68 8.23 -18.62
CA ILE A 302 13.15 7.19 -19.55
C ILE A 302 12.33 7.19 -20.85
N ILE A 303 11.00 7.21 -20.76
CA ILE A 303 10.12 7.14 -21.93
C ILE A 303 9.93 8.48 -22.66
N SER A 304 10.50 9.58 -22.14
CA SER A 304 10.40 10.87 -22.80
C SER A 304 11.09 10.84 -24.18
N PRO A 305 10.59 11.55 -25.21
CA PRO A 305 11.17 11.47 -26.55
C PRO A 305 12.66 11.82 -26.61
N ASN A 306 13.09 12.81 -25.82
CA ASN A 306 14.50 13.24 -25.79
C ASN A 306 15.44 12.15 -25.24
N ILE A 307 14.97 11.35 -24.29
CA ILE A 307 15.75 10.27 -23.67
C ILE A 307 15.64 8.99 -24.51
N SER A 308 14.43 8.53 -24.78
CA SER A 308 14.17 7.25 -25.45
C SER A 308 14.77 7.13 -26.86
N LEU A 309 14.91 8.23 -27.60
CA LEU A 309 15.56 8.21 -28.92
C LEU A 309 17.06 7.89 -28.87
N ASN A 310 17.74 8.15 -27.74
CA ASN A 310 19.18 7.92 -27.54
C ASN A 310 19.42 7.24 -26.18
N ILE A 311 18.60 6.23 -25.87
CA ILE A 311 18.56 5.59 -24.55
C ILE A 311 19.93 5.07 -24.11
N GLU A 312 20.70 4.46 -25.02
CA GLU A 312 22.00 3.86 -24.71
C GLU A 312 23.03 4.88 -24.18
N GLU A 313 23.03 6.10 -24.73
CA GLU A 313 23.93 7.19 -24.31
C GLU A 313 23.42 7.88 -23.04
N LYS A 314 22.10 8.08 -22.94
CA LYS A 314 21.50 8.95 -21.91
C LYS A 314 21.12 8.23 -20.62
N LEU A 315 20.92 6.92 -20.67
CA LEU A 315 20.50 6.15 -19.52
C LEU A 315 21.50 6.23 -18.35
N PRO A 316 22.82 6.06 -18.53
CA PRO A 316 23.77 6.12 -17.42
C PRO A 316 23.70 7.45 -16.66
N ILE A 317 23.61 8.58 -17.37
CA ILE A 317 23.49 9.92 -16.79
C ILE A 317 22.19 10.03 -15.97
N LEU A 318 21.08 9.55 -16.52
CA LEU A 318 19.79 9.58 -15.83
C LEU A 318 19.78 8.69 -14.58
N ILE A 319 20.45 7.55 -14.60
CA ILE A 319 20.62 6.68 -13.42
C ILE A 319 21.45 7.37 -12.35
N ASP A 320 22.53 8.05 -12.72
CA ASP A 320 23.36 8.79 -11.76
C ASP A 320 22.57 9.97 -11.13
N ASP A 321 21.83 10.72 -11.94
CA ASP A 321 21.04 11.87 -11.49
C ASP A 321 19.86 11.50 -10.59
N PHE A 322 19.17 10.38 -10.88
CA PHE A 322 17.90 10.04 -10.24
C PHE A 322 17.95 8.81 -9.33
N LEU A 323 18.89 7.87 -9.48
CA LEU A 323 18.99 6.72 -8.57
C LEU A 323 20.19 6.81 -7.63
N ARG A 324 21.29 7.49 -8.02
CA ARG A 324 22.48 7.72 -7.16
C ARG A 324 22.53 9.10 -6.49
N TYR A 325 21.40 9.81 -6.42
CA TYR A 325 21.38 11.18 -5.93
C TYR A 325 21.97 11.34 -4.51
N PRO A 326 22.57 12.51 -4.19
CA PRO A 326 23.12 12.79 -2.86
C PRO A 326 22.05 12.67 -1.76
N GLY A 327 22.28 11.79 -0.78
CA GLY A 327 21.36 11.55 0.35
C GLY A 327 20.58 10.23 0.29
N ALA A 328 20.67 9.48 -0.80
CA ALA A 328 20.22 8.08 -0.80
C ALA A 328 21.06 7.24 0.19
N HIS A 329 20.43 6.27 0.86
CA HIS A 329 21.14 5.39 1.77
C HIS A 329 22.22 4.61 1.01
N PRO A 330 23.47 4.49 1.51
CA PRO A 330 24.58 3.89 0.74
C PRO A 330 24.28 2.47 0.22
N LYS A 331 23.58 1.65 1.01
CA LYS A 331 23.15 0.29 0.63
C LYS A 331 22.23 0.26 -0.60
N PHE A 332 21.54 1.36 -0.94
CA PHE A 332 20.64 1.38 -2.10
C PHE A 332 21.42 1.39 -3.41
N SER A 333 22.70 1.78 -3.40
CA SER A 333 23.53 1.77 -4.60
C SER A 333 23.72 0.38 -5.22
N ASP A 334 23.67 -0.67 -4.38
CA ASP A 334 23.77 -2.07 -4.80
C ASP A 334 22.49 -2.55 -5.53
N LEU A 335 21.37 -1.86 -5.33
CA LEU A 335 20.05 -2.23 -5.88
C LEU A 335 19.83 -1.65 -7.28
N ILE A 336 20.62 -0.65 -7.67
CA ILE A 336 20.37 0.18 -8.85
C ILE A 336 20.38 -0.61 -10.16
N SER A 337 21.16 -1.69 -10.25
CA SER A 337 21.14 -2.54 -11.44
C SER A 337 19.76 -3.17 -11.63
N TYR A 338 19.19 -3.75 -10.57
CA TYR A 338 17.85 -4.34 -10.61
C TYR A 338 16.77 -3.26 -10.81
N GLU A 339 16.88 -2.12 -10.12
CA GLU A 339 15.96 -1.00 -10.33
C GLU A 339 15.93 -0.60 -11.81
N THR A 340 17.11 -0.43 -12.44
CA THR A 340 17.24 -0.04 -13.85
C THR A 340 16.57 -1.06 -14.79
N ASP A 341 16.80 -2.35 -14.56
CA ASP A 341 16.22 -3.43 -15.38
C ASP A 341 14.70 -3.44 -15.34
N CYS A 342 14.11 -3.18 -14.16
CA CYS A 342 12.66 -3.04 -14.01
C CYS A 342 12.12 -1.79 -14.72
N LEU A 343 12.75 -0.64 -14.50
CA LEU A 343 12.30 0.64 -15.06
C LEU A 343 12.33 0.63 -16.60
N LEU A 344 13.35 0.00 -17.20
CA LEU A 344 13.44 -0.20 -18.66
C LEU A 344 12.33 -1.09 -19.23
N LYS A 345 11.67 -1.92 -18.40
CA LYS A 345 10.52 -2.76 -18.77
C LYS A 345 9.17 -2.11 -18.45
N TYR A 346 9.19 -0.86 -17.96
CA TYR A 346 8.02 -0.14 -17.46
C TYR A 346 7.38 -0.84 -16.24
N ASP A 347 8.22 -1.46 -15.41
CA ASP A 347 7.83 -2.03 -14.13
C ASP A 347 8.42 -1.21 -12.98
N ILE A 348 7.63 -1.07 -11.92
CA ILE A 348 8.07 -0.51 -10.66
C ILE A 348 8.91 -1.58 -9.95
N PRO A 349 10.17 -1.29 -9.56
CA PRO A 349 10.99 -2.24 -8.82
C PRO A 349 10.30 -2.70 -7.53
N ILE A 350 10.37 -4.00 -7.26
CA ILE A 350 9.84 -4.60 -6.04
C ILE A 350 10.96 -5.31 -5.28
N PHE A 351 11.01 -5.08 -3.98
CA PHE A 351 11.92 -5.74 -3.07
C PHE A 351 11.13 -6.39 -1.95
N HIS A 352 11.75 -7.37 -1.32
CA HIS A 352 11.11 -8.27 -0.38
C HIS A 352 12.01 -8.48 0.83
N ILE A 353 11.42 -8.55 2.02
CA ILE A 353 12.14 -8.87 3.26
C ILE A 353 11.72 -10.23 3.78
N ASP A 354 12.64 -10.91 4.48
CA ASP A 354 12.27 -11.95 5.43
C ASP A 354 12.45 -11.35 6.82
N VAL A 355 11.39 -11.35 7.63
CA VAL A 355 11.42 -10.66 8.93
C VAL A 355 12.42 -11.29 9.90
N ASN A 356 12.80 -12.56 9.69
CA ASN A 356 13.75 -13.30 10.50
C ASN A 356 15.18 -13.22 9.93
N SER A 357 15.37 -12.57 8.78
CA SER A 357 16.66 -12.41 8.13
C SER A 357 17.10 -10.95 8.09
N ARG A 358 18.40 -10.75 7.95
CA ARG A 358 19.01 -9.44 7.66
C ARG A 358 19.12 -9.15 6.17
N SER A 359 18.67 -10.07 5.33
CA SER A 359 18.78 -9.98 3.87
C SER A 359 17.59 -9.24 3.26
N LEU A 360 17.86 -8.53 2.17
CA LEU A 360 16.84 -8.03 1.25
C LEU A 360 16.82 -8.95 0.02
N PHE A 361 15.67 -9.11 -0.62
CA PHE A 361 15.53 -9.85 -1.87
C PHE A 361 14.92 -8.96 -2.95
N ASP A 362 15.37 -9.05 -4.19
CA ASP A 362 14.65 -8.45 -5.32
C ASP A 362 13.46 -9.32 -5.77
N GLY A 363 12.67 -8.84 -6.73
CA GLY A 363 11.56 -9.60 -7.32
C GLY A 363 11.98 -10.86 -8.09
N ASN A 364 13.26 -11.03 -8.42
CA ASN A 364 13.82 -12.27 -8.98
C ASN A 364 14.33 -13.24 -7.90
N LEU A 365 14.16 -12.88 -6.62
CA LEU A 365 14.66 -13.61 -5.45
C LEU A 365 16.19 -13.64 -5.33
N ASN A 366 16.92 -12.74 -6.00
CA ASN A 366 18.33 -12.54 -5.72
C ASN A 366 18.48 -11.94 -4.32
N GLU A 367 19.42 -12.47 -3.56
CA GLU A 367 19.66 -12.05 -2.18
C GLU A 367 20.73 -10.97 -2.10
N PHE A 368 20.43 -9.94 -1.32
CA PHE A 368 21.37 -8.93 -0.83
C PHE A 368 21.61 -9.23 0.66
N PRO A 369 22.66 -10.01 0.99
CA PRO A 369 22.91 -10.43 2.36
C PRO A 369 23.36 -9.25 3.22
N ASP A 370 23.09 -9.34 4.53
CA ASP A 370 23.52 -8.33 5.50
C ASP A 370 23.12 -6.90 5.11
N PHE A 371 21.95 -6.76 4.49
CA PHE A 371 21.39 -5.49 4.07
C PHE A 371 20.96 -4.67 5.29
N PHE A 372 20.31 -5.32 6.26
CA PHE A 372 19.88 -4.74 7.52
C PHE A 372 20.86 -5.06 8.67
N PRO A 373 21.12 -4.10 9.59
CA PRO A 373 21.95 -4.33 10.78
C PRO A 373 21.40 -5.39 11.74
N ILE A 374 20.08 -5.41 11.91
CA ILE A 374 19.30 -6.37 12.69
C ILE A 374 18.11 -6.84 11.86
N THR A 375 17.49 -7.93 12.23
CA THR A 375 16.31 -8.44 11.53
C THR A 375 15.11 -7.48 11.71
N PRO A 376 14.18 -7.41 10.74
CA PRO A 376 12.94 -6.63 10.91
C PRO A 376 12.16 -7.01 12.17
N ILE A 377 12.11 -8.31 12.52
CA ILE A 377 11.40 -8.74 13.72
C ILE A 377 12.06 -8.24 15.02
N GLU A 378 13.39 -8.16 15.07
CA GLU A 378 14.10 -7.57 16.22
C GLU A 378 13.83 -6.07 16.36
N GLN A 379 13.63 -5.33 15.25
CA GLN A 379 13.22 -3.93 15.31
C GLN A 379 11.79 -3.79 15.84
N ILE A 380 10.86 -4.62 15.35
CA ILE A 380 9.45 -4.63 15.78
C ILE A 380 9.33 -5.03 17.25
N ASP A 381 10.10 -6.02 17.71
CA ASP A 381 10.12 -6.49 19.09
C ASP A 381 10.39 -5.35 20.08
N LYS A 382 11.30 -4.42 19.73
CA LYS A 382 11.59 -3.23 20.54
C LYS A 382 10.40 -2.28 20.67
N TYR A 383 9.46 -2.26 19.73
CA TYR A 383 8.30 -1.37 19.83
C TYR A 383 7.33 -1.79 20.93
N PHE A 384 7.34 -3.05 21.35
CA PHE A 384 6.56 -3.51 22.49
C PHE A 384 7.08 -2.96 23.84
N SER A 385 8.30 -2.42 23.90
CA SER A 385 8.81 -1.71 25.08
C SER A 385 8.41 -0.23 25.14
N ARG A 386 7.73 0.32 24.12
CA ARG A 386 7.22 1.71 24.12
C ARG A 386 6.38 1.97 25.37
N ASN A 387 6.65 3.06 26.08
CA ASN A 387 6.10 3.35 27.39
C ASN A 387 4.85 4.25 27.31
N GLU A 388 4.37 4.72 28.46
CA GLU A 388 3.23 5.64 28.55
C GLU A 388 3.53 7.01 27.93
N GLU A 389 4.77 7.49 28.02
CA GLU A 389 5.20 8.74 27.39
C GLU A 389 5.08 8.68 25.87
N TYR A 390 5.44 7.54 25.27
CA TYR A 390 5.19 7.29 23.84
C TYR A 390 3.70 7.37 23.51
N LEU A 391 2.85 6.68 24.28
CA LEU A 391 1.40 6.67 24.08
C LEU A 391 0.83 8.09 24.12
N GLN A 392 1.19 8.88 25.14
CA GLN A 392 0.77 10.27 25.29
C GLN A 392 1.21 11.12 24.09
N ARG A 393 2.47 10.98 23.66
CA ARG A 393 2.98 11.65 22.46
C ARG A 393 2.16 11.30 21.22
N GLN A 394 1.80 10.03 21.01
CA GLN A 394 0.99 9.66 19.86
C GLN A 394 -0.44 10.25 19.94
N GLN A 395 -1.04 10.32 21.12
CA GLN A 395 -2.36 10.95 21.30
C GLN A 395 -2.35 12.45 20.94
N GLU A 396 -1.27 13.16 21.29
CA GLU A 396 -1.05 14.54 20.87
C GLU A 396 -0.90 14.67 19.36
N LEU A 397 -0.12 13.78 18.73
CA LEU A 397 0.07 13.78 17.27
C LEU A 397 -1.22 13.44 16.51
N ILE A 398 -2.04 12.49 17.01
CA ILE A 398 -3.38 12.22 16.49
C ILE A 398 -4.21 13.50 16.50
N SER A 399 -4.28 14.16 17.67
CA SER A 399 -5.01 15.41 17.83
C SER A 399 -4.51 16.49 16.86
N ARG A 400 -3.19 16.68 16.77
CA ARG A 400 -2.57 17.69 15.91
C ARG A 400 -2.89 17.46 14.43
N SER A 401 -2.81 16.21 13.97
CA SER A 401 -3.08 15.84 12.56
C SER A 401 -4.55 15.99 12.17
N MET A 402 -5.47 15.63 13.07
CA MET A 402 -6.91 15.64 12.81
C MET A 402 -7.59 16.99 13.05
N ASN A 403 -6.97 17.92 13.79
CA ASN A 403 -7.56 19.21 14.15
C ASN A 403 -7.48 20.26 13.03
N ILE A 404 -7.04 19.88 11.83
CA ILE A 404 -6.84 20.78 10.68
C ILE A 404 -8.03 20.69 9.74
N VAL A 405 -8.49 21.86 9.29
CA VAL A 405 -9.43 21.95 8.18
C VAL A 405 -8.60 22.13 6.92
N TYR A 406 -8.67 21.14 6.04
CA TYR A 406 -8.11 21.25 4.71
C TYR A 406 -9.18 21.87 3.83
N ASP A 407 -9.10 23.19 3.62
CA ASP A 407 -10.06 23.90 2.76
C ASP A 407 -9.94 23.35 1.33
N ALA A 408 -10.95 22.59 0.90
CA ALA A 408 -11.10 22.18 -0.48
C ALA A 408 -11.64 23.38 -1.27
N ALA A 409 -10.75 24.27 -1.71
CA ALA A 409 -11.08 25.37 -2.61
C ALA A 409 -11.66 24.87 -3.93
#